data_AF-A0A941WQE1-F1
#
_entry.id   AF-A0A941WQE1-F1
#
_cell.length_a   1.000
_cell.length_b   1.000
_cell.length_c   1.000
_cell.angle_alpha   90.00
_cell.angle_beta   90.00
_cell.angle_gamma   90.00
#
_symmetry.space_group_name_H-M   'P 1'
#
loop_
_entity.id
_entity.type
_entity.pdbx_description
1 polymer ?
#
loop_
_entity_poly.entity_id
_entity_poly.type
_entity_poly.pdbx_seq_one_letter_code
_entity_poly.pdbx_strand_id
1 'polypeptide(L)'
;EKITLPHNFQELSVYVGSTIFTPNHQISYMIEGVSSNWSPWQKGGEISFLQLPEGKYVLKIRKYVVKGPYLEIAIPITVRPAWYNTIWAWLIYIIAIAVIGKYTLSYHLKNLQREEKSKLDAKRQAEEQKIQQMKSRMLEAELQNKNNELTLQTSALVKRNQAVQKLLDELEQQKETLGDRYPNKLYTRMKNLMEESLNDQADWLLFETHFNSAHQNFIDRLRQQYSDITTGDLRICCLLRMNLSTKEIASLLNVSVRAIELRRYRLRKRLSLDSDTNLIDFLMNF
;
A
#
# COMPACT_ATOMS: atom_id res chain seq x y z
N GLU A 1 -21.58 61.08 -45.94
CA GLU A 1 -21.81 59.99 -44.98
C GLU A 1 -21.02 58.75 -45.39
N LYS A 2 -20.60 57.89 -44.46
CA LYS A 2 -19.82 56.67 -44.75
C LYS A 2 -20.60 55.45 -44.25
N ILE A 3 -20.77 54.45 -45.11
CA ILE A 3 -21.45 53.20 -44.76
C ILE A 3 -20.39 52.16 -44.36
N THR A 4 -20.56 51.54 -43.20
CA THR A 4 -19.68 50.44 -42.75
C THR A 4 -20.51 49.18 -42.59
N LEU A 5 -20.15 48.12 -43.31
CA LEU A 5 -20.83 46.84 -43.31
C LEU A 5 -20.00 45.79 -42.55
N PRO A 6 -20.64 44.90 -41.78
CA PRO A 6 -19.98 43.74 -41.20
C PRO A 6 -19.66 42.71 -42.29
N HIS A 7 -18.68 41.83 -42.04
CA HIS A 7 -18.30 40.75 -42.97
C HIS A 7 -19.48 39.85 -43.41
N ASN A 8 -20.52 39.72 -42.58
CA ASN A 8 -21.65 38.81 -42.79
C ASN A 8 -22.91 39.46 -43.37
N PHE A 9 -22.81 40.66 -43.95
CA PHE A 9 -23.97 41.29 -44.59
C PHE A 9 -24.42 40.48 -45.81
N GLN A 10 -25.73 40.37 -46.04
CA GLN A 10 -26.29 39.59 -47.15
C GLN A 10 -26.58 40.46 -48.37
N GLU A 11 -27.26 41.58 -48.16
CA GLU A 11 -27.66 42.52 -49.21
C GLU A 11 -27.58 43.96 -48.70
N LEU A 12 -27.18 44.89 -49.57
CA LEU A 12 -27.28 46.33 -49.36
C LEU A 12 -28.14 46.92 -50.49
N SER A 13 -29.30 47.48 -50.14
CA SER A 13 -30.18 48.20 -51.06
C SER A 13 -30.15 49.70 -50.78
N VAL A 14 -29.85 50.50 -51.81
CA VAL A 14 -29.79 51.96 -51.75
C VAL A 14 -30.89 52.54 -52.63
N TYR A 15 -31.75 53.35 -52.04
CA TYR A 15 -32.82 54.06 -52.75
C TYR A 15 -32.42 55.51 -52.99
N VAL A 16 -32.42 55.91 -54.26
CA VAL A 16 -32.06 57.23 -54.73
C VAL A 16 -33.34 57.94 -55.18
N GLY A 17 -33.71 58.99 -54.46
CA GLY A 17 -34.80 59.88 -54.82
C GLY A 17 -34.30 61.15 -55.48
N SER A 18 -35.16 61.79 -56.29
CA SER A 18 -34.91 63.13 -56.81
C SER A 18 -36.09 64.04 -56.54
N THR A 19 -35.83 65.29 -56.17
CA THR A 19 -36.83 66.31 -55.83
C THR A 19 -37.58 66.88 -57.05
N ILE A 20 -37.20 66.49 -58.28
CA ILE A 20 -37.78 67.02 -59.52
C ILE A 20 -38.63 65.92 -60.18
N PHE A 21 -39.95 66.15 -60.23
CA PHE A 21 -40.92 65.25 -60.85
C PHE A 21 -40.89 65.39 -62.39
N THR A 22 -39.97 64.68 -63.02
CA THR A 22 -39.91 64.55 -64.49
C THR A 22 -40.21 63.11 -64.88
N PRO A 23 -40.99 62.86 -65.95
CA PRO A 23 -41.41 61.50 -66.33
C PRO A 23 -40.27 60.60 -66.82
N ASN A 24 -39.04 61.12 -66.97
CA ASN A 24 -37.89 60.38 -67.49
C ASN A 24 -36.70 60.43 -66.52
N HIS A 25 -36.94 60.04 -65.25
CA HIS A 25 -35.89 59.89 -64.25
C HIS A 25 -35.07 58.63 -64.54
N GLN A 26 -33.81 58.81 -64.94
CA GLN A 26 -32.87 57.70 -65.13
C GLN A 26 -31.63 57.95 -64.27
N ILE A 27 -31.18 56.88 -63.62
CA ILE A 27 -29.93 56.88 -62.85
C ILE A 27 -28.97 55.85 -63.43
N SER A 28 -27.70 56.08 -63.20
CA SER A 28 -26.61 55.15 -63.51
C SER A 28 -25.66 55.17 -62.32
N TYR A 29 -25.12 54.02 -61.97
CA TYR A 29 -24.27 53.86 -60.80
C TYR A 29 -23.01 53.07 -61.15
N MET A 30 -21.99 53.21 -60.32
CA MET A 30 -20.73 52.48 -60.42
C MET A 30 -20.18 52.24 -59.02
N ILE A 31 -19.65 51.04 -58.75
CA ILE A 31 -18.88 50.78 -57.54
C ILE A 31 -17.41 50.67 -57.88
N GLU A 32 -16.64 51.67 -57.50
CA GLU A 32 -15.19 51.60 -57.57
C GLU A 32 -14.68 50.54 -56.58
N GLY A 33 -13.91 49.59 -57.11
CA GLY A 33 -13.45 48.39 -56.40
C GLY A 33 -14.16 47.09 -56.82
N VAL A 34 -15.29 47.17 -57.54
CA VAL A 34 -15.98 46.00 -58.13
C VAL A 34 -15.98 46.05 -59.65
N SER A 35 -16.32 47.20 -60.24
CA SER A 35 -16.38 47.42 -61.69
C SER A 35 -15.94 48.84 -62.04
N SER A 36 -15.20 48.99 -63.13
CA SER A 36 -14.80 50.30 -63.68
C SER A 36 -15.81 50.90 -64.66
N ASN A 37 -16.87 50.16 -65.00
CA ASN A 37 -17.90 50.59 -65.95
C ASN A 37 -19.18 51.04 -65.22
N TRP A 38 -19.77 52.11 -65.72
CA TRP A 38 -21.09 52.58 -65.29
C TRP A 38 -22.18 51.59 -65.70
N SER A 39 -23.17 51.39 -64.83
CA SER A 39 -24.36 50.60 -65.16
C SER A 39 -25.18 51.28 -66.26
N PRO A 40 -25.92 50.49 -67.07
CA PRO A 40 -26.88 51.06 -68.02
C PRO A 40 -27.91 51.93 -67.29
N TRP A 41 -28.46 52.91 -68.00
CA TRP A 41 -29.45 53.81 -67.44
C TRP A 41 -30.72 53.05 -67.05
N GLN A 42 -31.07 53.09 -65.76
CA GLN A 42 -32.22 52.37 -65.21
C GLN A 42 -33.34 53.34 -64.80
N LYS A 43 -34.59 52.93 -65.08
CA LYS A 43 -35.82 53.63 -64.69
C LYS A 43 -36.28 53.06 -63.34
N GLY A 44 -35.61 53.47 -62.27
CA GLY A 44 -35.85 52.99 -60.91
C GLY A 44 -34.73 53.47 -59.99
N GLY A 45 -35.09 54.02 -58.83
CA GLY A 45 -34.13 54.58 -57.87
C GLY A 45 -33.41 53.54 -57.03
N GLU A 46 -33.67 52.25 -57.21
CA GLU A 46 -33.14 51.18 -56.36
C GLU A 46 -31.84 50.60 -56.92
N ILE A 47 -30.87 50.44 -56.04
CA ILE A 47 -29.56 49.83 -56.34
C ILE A 47 -29.30 48.77 -55.27
N SER A 48 -29.30 47.49 -55.64
CA SER A 48 -29.01 46.39 -54.72
C SER A 48 -27.68 45.71 -55.03
N PHE A 49 -26.96 45.36 -53.97
CA PHE A 49 -25.69 44.64 -54.03
C PHE A 49 -25.71 43.45 -53.09
N LEU A 50 -25.39 42.28 -53.63
CA LEU A 50 -25.19 41.05 -52.86
C LEU A 50 -23.72 40.94 -52.47
N GLN A 51 -23.47 40.62 -51.20
CA GLN A 51 -22.18 40.19 -50.64
C GLN A 51 -20.92 40.73 -51.34
N LEU A 52 -20.44 41.88 -50.86
CA LEU A 52 -19.16 42.44 -51.27
C LEU A 52 -18.03 41.85 -50.41
N PRO A 53 -16.88 41.47 -51.00
CA PRO A 53 -15.70 41.06 -50.26
C PRO A 53 -15.22 42.12 -49.26
N GLU A 54 -14.34 41.74 -48.33
CA GLU A 54 -13.72 42.69 -47.42
C GLU A 54 -12.89 43.73 -48.20
N GLY A 55 -13.09 45.02 -47.90
CA GLY A 55 -12.48 46.07 -48.71
C GLY A 55 -13.08 47.45 -48.53
N LYS A 56 -12.50 48.41 -49.24
CA LYS A 56 -12.99 49.79 -49.34
C LYS A 56 -13.53 50.00 -50.74
N TYR A 57 -14.78 50.44 -50.83
CA TYR A 57 -15.50 50.68 -52.08
C TYR A 57 -16.05 52.10 -52.10
N VAL A 58 -16.28 52.64 -53.28
CA VAL A 58 -16.96 53.93 -53.45
C VAL A 58 -18.12 53.76 -54.42
N LEU A 59 -19.34 53.95 -53.93
CA LEU A 59 -20.55 53.96 -54.75
C LEU A 59 -20.72 55.35 -55.36
N LYS A 60 -20.55 55.45 -56.67
CA LYS A 60 -20.81 56.66 -57.46
C LYS A 60 -22.17 56.54 -58.13
N ILE A 61 -23.00 57.57 -58.01
CA ILE A 61 -24.36 57.61 -58.55
C ILE A 61 -24.49 58.90 -59.36
N ARG A 62 -24.98 58.79 -60.59
CA ARG A 62 -25.23 59.94 -61.46
C ARG A 62 -26.66 59.93 -61.99
N LYS A 63 -27.23 61.12 -62.12
CA LYS A 63 -28.58 61.34 -62.68
C LYS A 63 -28.47 61.78 -64.13
N TYR A 64 -29.36 61.28 -64.99
CA TYR A 64 -29.45 61.73 -66.38
C TYR A 64 -29.92 63.19 -66.49
N VAL A 65 -29.22 64.00 -67.30
CA VAL A 65 -29.54 65.41 -67.59
C VAL A 65 -29.38 65.64 -69.10
N VAL A 66 -30.29 66.39 -69.72
CA VAL A 66 -30.35 66.62 -71.18
C VAL A 66 -29.21 67.54 -71.67
N LYS A 67 -28.80 68.52 -70.86
CA LYS A 67 -27.65 69.40 -71.12
C LYS A 67 -26.99 69.81 -69.80
N GLY A 68 -25.66 69.73 -69.74
CA GLY A 68 -24.84 70.07 -68.56
C GLY A 68 -24.10 68.87 -67.98
N PRO A 69 -23.18 69.09 -67.02
CA PRO A 69 -22.45 68.00 -66.37
C PRO A 69 -23.40 67.11 -65.55
N TYR A 70 -23.19 65.80 -65.60
CA TYR A 70 -23.93 64.86 -64.76
C TYR A 70 -23.61 65.14 -63.29
N LEU A 71 -24.62 65.35 -62.45
CA LEU A 71 -24.42 65.46 -61.01
C LEU A 71 -24.07 64.07 -60.46
N GLU A 72 -22.88 63.96 -59.86
CA GLU A 72 -22.36 62.72 -59.28
C GLU A 72 -22.36 62.80 -57.74
N ILE A 73 -22.87 61.77 -57.08
CA ILE A 73 -22.78 61.58 -55.62
C ILE A 73 -21.88 60.39 -55.37
N ALA A 74 -20.90 60.55 -54.47
CA ALA A 74 -19.98 59.49 -54.06
C ALA A 74 -20.21 59.11 -52.59
N ILE A 75 -20.50 57.83 -52.35
CA ILE A 75 -20.74 57.26 -51.02
C ILE A 75 -19.66 56.21 -50.72
N PRO A 76 -18.75 56.45 -49.77
CA PRO A 76 -17.76 55.46 -49.37
C PRO A 76 -18.41 54.32 -48.56
N ILE A 77 -18.14 53.08 -48.98
CA ILE A 77 -18.57 51.84 -48.35
C ILE A 77 -17.32 51.10 -47.84
N THR A 78 -17.34 50.59 -46.61
CA THR A 78 -16.25 49.76 -46.07
C THR A 78 -16.81 48.47 -45.50
N VAL A 79 -16.38 47.33 -46.03
CA VAL A 79 -16.73 46.00 -45.52
C VAL A 79 -15.62 45.55 -44.57
N ARG A 80 -15.96 45.26 -43.31
CA ARG A 80 -14.99 44.83 -42.30
C ARG A 80 -14.59 43.36 -42.51
N PRO A 81 -13.33 42.98 -42.23
CA PRO A 81 -12.90 41.59 -42.29
C PRO A 81 -13.54 40.74 -41.19
N ALA A 82 -13.56 39.42 -41.39
CA ALA A 82 -14.04 38.49 -40.37
C ALA A 82 -13.13 38.49 -39.13
N TRP A 83 -13.73 38.44 -37.93
CA TRP A 83 -12.98 38.52 -36.67
C TRP A 83 -11.96 37.38 -36.49
N TYR A 84 -12.25 36.18 -36.99
CA TYR A 84 -11.38 35.00 -36.92
C TYR A 84 -10.16 35.06 -37.87
N ASN A 85 -10.17 35.98 -38.83
CA ASN A 85 -9.05 36.19 -39.77
C ASN A 85 -8.18 37.41 -39.38
N THR A 86 -8.33 37.90 -38.15
CA THR A 86 -7.51 39.00 -37.64
C THR A 86 -6.16 38.49 -37.12
N ILE A 87 -5.13 39.34 -37.13
CA ILE A 87 -3.80 39.02 -36.56
C ILE A 87 -3.92 38.59 -35.09
N TRP A 88 -4.83 39.23 -34.34
CA TRP A 88 -5.12 38.87 -32.95
C TRP A 88 -5.71 37.47 -32.79
N ALA A 89 -6.58 37.03 -33.72
CA ALA A 89 -7.11 35.67 -33.70
C ALA A 89 -6.02 34.62 -33.92
N TRP A 90 -5.10 34.86 -34.86
CA TRP A 90 -3.94 33.99 -35.08
C TRP A 90 -3.03 33.91 -33.85
N LEU A 91 -2.78 35.03 -33.15
CA LEU A 91 -2.03 35.02 -31.89
C LEU A 91 -2.71 34.16 -30.82
N ILE A 92 -4.04 34.26 -30.68
CA ILE A 92 -4.80 33.43 -29.74
C ILE A 92 -4.70 31.94 -30.10
N TYR A 93 -4.78 31.57 -31.38
CA TYR A 93 -4.63 30.18 -31.79
C TYR A 93 -3.26 29.60 -31.47
N ILE A 94 -2.19 30.37 -31.71
CA ILE A 94 -0.82 29.94 -31.37
C ILE A 94 -0.68 29.73 -29.86
N ILE A 95 -1.21 30.64 -29.04
CA ILE A 95 -1.20 30.52 -27.58
C ILE A 95 -1.99 29.27 -27.15
N ALA A 96 -3.17 29.04 -27.71
CA ALA A 96 -3.99 27.87 -27.39
C ALA A 96 -3.25 26.56 -27.68
N ILE A 97 -2.60 26.47 -28.85
CA ILE A 97 -1.78 25.30 -29.22
C ILE A 97 -0.60 25.12 -28.25
N ALA A 98 0.10 26.21 -27.88
CA ALA A 98 1.21 26.14 -26.93
C ALA A 98 0.75 25.68 -25.52
N VAL A 99 -0.41 26.14 -25.06
CA VAL A 99 -1.00 25.71 -23.77
C VAL A 99 -1.37 24.24 -23.81
N ILE A 100 -2.01 23.78 -24.88
CA ILE A 100 -2.36 22.37 -25.07
C ILE A 100 -1.10 21.50 -25.09
N GLY A 101 -0.07 21.89 -25.87
CA GLY A 101 1.20 21.18 -25.95
C GLY A 101 1.95 21.13 -24.61
N LYS A 102 1.95 22.23 -23.84
CA LYS A 102 2.52 22.25 -22.50
C LYS A 102 1.76 21.33 -21.54
N TYR A 103 0.43 21.33 -21.62
CA TYR A 103 -0.41 20.50 -20.77
C TYR A 103 -0.17 19.01 -21.05
N THR A 104 -0.18 18.59 -22.32
CA THR A 104 0.08 17.20 -22.71
C THR A 104 1.48 16.74 -22.31
N LEU A 105 2.52 17.55 -22.57
CA LEU A 105 3.88 17.23 -22.17
C LEU A 105 4.01 17.08 -20.65
N SER A 106 3.43 18.01 -19.88
CA SER A 106 3.47 17.94 -18.42
C SER A 106 2.75 16.72 -17.85
N TYR A 107 1.67 16.29 -18.51
CA TYR A 107 0.92 15.09 -18.15
C TYR A 107 1.76 13.83 -18.38
N HIS A 108 2.39 13.69 -19.54
CA HIS A 108 3.25 12.55 -19.86
C HIS A 108 4.48 12.45 -18.94
N LEU A 109 5.14 13.58 -18.67
CA LEU A 109 6.30 13.63 -17.76
C LEU A 109 5.94 13.22 -16.33
N LYS A 110 4.80 13.67 -15.81
CA LYS A 110 4.32 13.27 -14.47
C LYS A 110 4.01 11.78 -14.40
N ASN A 111 3.51 11.19 -15.49
CA ASN A 111 3.17 9.77 -15.50
C ASN A 111 4.43 8.89 -15.43
N LEU A 112 5.49 9.25 -16.17
CA LEU A 112 6.78 8.54 -16.13
C LEU A 112 7.41 8.59 -14.73
N GLN A 113 7.41 9.76 -14.08
CA GLN A 113 7.94 9.92 -12.73
C GLN A 113 7.17 9.11 -11.69
N ARG A 114 5.84 8.98 -11.85
CA ARG A 114 5.01 8.13 -10.97
C ARG A 114 5.38 6.67 -11.10
N GLU A 115 5.65 6.20 -12.31
CA GLU A 115 6.06 4.82 -12.56
C GLU A 115 7.42 4.52 -11.91
N GLU A 116 8.43 5.38 -12.11
CA GLU A 116 9.74 5.24 -11.47
C GLU A 116 9.64 5.24 -9.94
N LYS A 117 8.85 6.17 -9.38
CA LYS A 117 8.64 6.26 -7.93
C LYS A 117 7.95 5.00 -7.39
N SER A 118 6.93 4.49 -8.08
CA SER A 118 6.25 3.27 -7.67
C SER A 118 7.18 2.05 -7.69
N LYS A 119 8.08 1.95 -8.68
CA LYS A 119 9.10 0.88 -8.74
C LYS A 119 10.13 1.01 -7.63
N LEU A 120 10.55 2.23 -7.30
CA LEU A 120 11.47 2.49 -6.19
C LEU A 120 10.84 2.14 -4.85
N ASP A 121 9.59 2.56 -4.62
CA ASP A 121 8.87 2.28 -3.38
C ASP A 121 8.60 0.78 -3.22
N ALA A 122 8.23 0.08 -4.30
CA ALA A 122 8.08 -1.38 -4.31
C ALA A 122 9.41 -2.11 -4.00
N LYS A 123 10.54 -1.63 -4.52
CA LYS A 123 11.87 -2.17 -4.19
C LYS A 123 12.20 -1.97 -2.72
N ARG A 124 11.96 -0.77 -2.16
CA ARG A 124 12.18 -0.46 -0.74
C ARG A 124 11.34 -1.35 0.16
N GLN A 125 10.05 -1.52 -0.14
CA GLN A 125 9.17 -2.41 0.61
C GLN A 125 9.65 -3.88 0.56
N ALA A 126 10.09 -4.35 -0.60
CA ALA A 126 10.63 -5.70 -0.73
C ALA A 126 11.93 -5.89 0.06
N GLU A 127 12.82 -4.88 0.10
CA GLU A 127 14.03 -4.88 0.92
C GLU A 127 13.70 -4.87 2.42
N GLU A 128 12.78 -4.01 2.86
CA GLU A 128 12.32 -3.95 4.25
C GLU A 128 11.72 -5.28 4.71
N GLN A 129 10.87 -5.90 3.88
CA GLN A 129 10.31 -7.22 4.15
C GLN A 129 11.40 -8.28 4.27
N LYS A 130 12.41 -8.27 3.40
CA LYS A 130 13.55 -9.19 3.49
C LYS A 130 14.33 -8.98 4.78
N ILE A 131 14.61 -7.72 5.16
CA ILE A 131 15.29 -7.39 6.41
C ILE A 131 14.47 -7.88 7.61
N GLN A 132 13.17 -7.66 7.61
CA GLN A 132 12.28 -8.10 8.68
C GLN A 132 12.24 -9.63 8.78
N GLN A 133 12.15 -10.35 7.66
CA GLN A 133 12.22 -11.81 7.63
C GLN A 133 13.57 -12.34 8.13
N MET A 134 14.68 -11.71 7.72
CA MET A 134 16.02 -12.09 8.21
C MET A 134 16.12 -11.86 9.72
N LYS A 135 15.63 -10.73 10.24
CA LYS A 135 15.60 -10.45 11.69
C LYS A 135 14.78 -11.50 12.45
N SER A 136 13.59 -11.87 11.95
CA SER A 136 12.77 -12.93 12.58
C SER A 136 13.51 -14.26 12.63
N ARG A 137 14.11 -14.68 11.50
CA ARG A 137 14.89 -15.92 11.43
C ARG A 137 16.10 -15.91 12.36
N MET A 138 16.81 -14.78 12.47
CA MET A 138 17.93 -14.66 13.39
C MET A 138 17.48 -14.76 14.85
N LEU A 139 16.36 -14.10 15.21
CA LEU A 139 15.80 -14.18 16.56
C LEU A 139 15.33 -15.61 16.91
N GLU A 140 14.66 -16.29 15.97
CA GLU A 140 14.26 -17.69 16.13
C GLU A 140 15.47 -18.61 16.30
N ALA A 141 16.52 -18.42 15.51
CA ALA A 141 17.76 -19.18 15.64
C ALA A 141 18.48 -18.92 16.97
N GLU A 142 18.48 -17.67 17.47
CA GLU A 142 19.02 -17.34 18.78
C GLU A 142 18.22 -18.01 19.90
N LEU A 143 16.89 -17.96 19.84
CA LEU A 143 16.00 -18.65 20.78
C LEU A 143 16.25 -20.16 20.78
N GLN A 144 16.36 -20.77 19.59
CA GLN A 144 16.63 -22.18 19.46
C GLN A 144 18.00 -22.56 20.03
N ASN A 145 19.04 -21.75 19.77
CA ASN A 145 20.37 -21.98 20.32
C ASN A 145 20.36 -21.92 21.85
N LYS A 146 19.69 -20.91 22.45
CA LYS A 146 19.54 -20.85 23.90
C LYS A 146 18.78 -22.05 24.46
N ASN A 147 17.69 -22.46 23.79
CA ASN A 147 16.92 -23.64 24.20
C ASN A 147 17.75 -24.94 24.13
N ASN A 148 18.58 -25.08 23.10
CA ASN A 148 19.49 -26.21 22.96
C ASN A 148 20.57 -26.21 24.05
N GLU A 149 21.17 -25.06 24.35
CA GLU A 149 22.16 -24.92 25.43
C GLU A 149 21.57 -25.33 26.79
N LEU A 150 20.34 -24.87 27.08
CA LEU A 150 19.61 -25.23 28.29
C LEU A 150 19.28 -26.72 28.35
N THR A 151 18.86 -27.30 27.23
CA THR A 151 18.57 -28.74 27.13
C THR A 151 19.83 -29.56 27.39
N LEU A 152 20.98 -29.14 26.85
CA LEU A 152 22.26 -29.79 27.08
C LEU A 152 22.66 -29.73 28.55
N GLN A 153 22.59 -28.56 29.18
CA GLN A 153 22.88 -28.38 30.61
C GLN A 153 21.96 -29.23 31.49
N THR A 154 20.66 -29.22 31.20
CA THR A 154 19.67 -30.05 31.91
C THR A 154 19.95 -31.54 31.73
N SER A 155 20.27 -31.98 30.51
CA SER A 155 20.58 -33.39 30.24
C SER A 155 21.83 -33.87 30.97
N ALA A 156 22.81 -32.99 31.17
CA ALA A 156 24.02 -33.29 31.92
C ALA A 156 23.73 -33.50 33.41
N LEU A 157 22.89 -32.64 34.01
CA LEU A 157 22.40 -32.81 35.38
C LEU A 157 21.61 -34.11 35.53
N VAL A 158 20.71 -34.41 34.59
CA VAL A 158 19.95 -35.67 34.58
C VAL A 158 20.87 -36.89 34.53
N LYS A 159 21.88 -36.90 33.64
CA LYS A 159 22.85 -38.00 33.55
C LYS A 159 23.65 -38.17 34.83
N ARG A 160 24.04 -37.06 35.48
CA ARG A 160 24.73 -37.10 36.77
C ARG A 160 23.85 -37.77 37.83
N ASN A 161 22.58 -37.37 37.93
CA ASN A 161 21.66 -37.94 38.93
C ASN A 161 21.36 -39.42 38.65
N GLN A 162 21.22 -39.83 37.38
CA GLN A 162 21.11 -41.24 37.01
C GLN A 162 22.35 -42.07 37.40
N ALA A 163 23.55 -41.50 37.31
CA ALA A 163 24.77 -42.18 37.71
C ALA A 163 24.82 -42.41 39.23
N VAL A 164 24.44 -41.40 40.03
CA VAL A 164 24.38 -41.56 41.50
C VAL A 164 23.28 -42.56 41.89
N GLN A 165 22.14 -42.56 41.20
CA GLN A 165 21.09 -43.56 41.46
C GLN A 165 21.59 -44.99 41.24
N LYS A 166 22.30 -45.25 40.13
CA LYS A 166 22.90 -46.57 39.89
C LYS A 166 23.89 -46.98 40.98
N LEU A 167 24.65 -46.01 41.53
CA LEU A 167 25.56 -46.27 42.64
C LEU A 167 24.81 -46.62 43.93
N LEU A 168 23.66 -45.98 44.19
CA LEU A 168 22.80 -46.35 45.31
C LEU A 168 22.22 -47.76 45.15
N ASP A 169 21.72 -48.10 43.95
CA ASP A 169 21.14 -49.41 43.68
C ASP A 169 22.19 -50.53 43.90
N GLU A 170 23.43 -50.32 43.43
CA GLU A 170 24.56 -51.25 43.67
C GLU A 170 24.92 -51.33 45.17
N LEU A 171 24.89 -50.21 45.90
CA LEU A 171 25.15 -50.18 47.34
C LEU A 171 24.08 -50.96 48.13
N GLU A 172 22.81 -50.86 47.73
CA GLU A 172 21.71 -51.64 48.31
C GLU A 172 21.88 -53.14 48.01
N GLN A 173 22.24 -53.50 46.77
CA GLN A 173 22.51 -54.88 46.40
C GLN A 173 23.69 -55.49 47.18
N GLN A 174 24.76 -54.71 47.41
CA GLN A 174 25.88 -55.13 48.26
C GLN A 174 25.44 -55.35 49.71
N LYS A 175 24.56 -54.48 50.23
CA LYS A 175 24.03 -54.63 51.59
C LYS A 175 23.15 -55.88 51.72
N GLU A 176 22.31 -56.17 50.73
CA GLU A 176 21.50 -57.40 50.69
C GLU A 176 22.36 -58.66 50.62
N THR A 177 23.38 -58.70 49.76
CA THR A 177 24.24 -59.88 49.58
C THR A 177 25.13 -60.16 50.80
N LEU A 178 25.65 -59.12 51.44
CA LEU A 178 26.58 -59.27 52.57
C LEU A 178 25.87 -59.32 53.94
N GLY A 179 24.61 -58.86 54.03
CA GLY A 179 23.81 -58.87 55.25
C GLY A 179 24.53 -58.16 56.41
N ASP A 180 24.70 -58.88 57.53
CA ASP A 180 25.38 -58.37 58.73
C ASP A 180 26.89 -58.21 58.58
N ARG A 181 27.51 -58.81 57.55
CA ARG A 181 28.96 -58.67 57.29
C ARG A 181 29.32 -57.29 56.76
N TYR A 182 28.37 -56.56 56.18
CA TYR A 182 28.58 -55.18 55.75
C TYR A 182 28.36 -54.22 56.93
N PRO A 183 29.38 -53.48 57.39
CA PRO A 183 29.25 -52.61 58.56
C PRO A 183 28.17 -51.54 58.36
N ASN A 184 27.11 -51.58 59.18
CA ASN A 184 25.97 -50.65 59.07
C ASN A 184 26.40 -49.18 59.08
N LYS A 185 27.38 -48.80 59.92
CA LYS A 185 27.88 -47.41 59.96
C LYS A 185 28.45 -46.92 58.61
N LEU A 186 29.15 -47.79 57.88
CA LEU A 186 29.72 -47.43 56.57
C LEU A 186 28.63 -47.35 55.50
N TYR A 187 27.67 -48.28 55.53
CA TYR A 187 26.51 -48.28 54.63
C TYR A 187 25.72 -46.98 54.79
N THR A 188 25.30 -46.67 56.02
CA THR A 188 24.52 -45.47 56.31
C THR A 188 25.30 -44.20 55.96
N ARG A 189 26.62 -44.15 56.19
CA ARG A 189 27.42 -43.00 55.80
C ARG A 189 27.49 -42.81 54.28
N MET A 190 27.74 -43.88 53.52
CA MET A 190 27.77 -43.81 52.04
C MET A 190 26.40 -43.49 51.46
N LYS A 191 25.35 -44.14 51.97
CA LYS A 191 23.97 -43.90 51.56
C LYS A 191 23.59 -42.44 51.81
N ASN A 192 23.84 -41.90 53.00
CA ASN A 192 23.54 -40.50 53.30
C ASN A 192 24.32 -39.52 52.41
N LEU A 193 25.61 -39.75 52.15
CA LEU A 193 26.41 -38.88 51.27
C LEU A 193 25.89 -38.89 49.82
N MET A 194 25.46 -40.05 49.32
CA MET A 194 24.89 -40.18 47.97
C MET A 194 23.48 -39.60 47.91
N GLU A 195 22.63 -39.86 48.91
CA GLU A 195 21.29 -39.28 49.03
C GLU A 195 21.35 -37.75 49.16
N GLU A 196 22.27 -37.19 49.94
CA GLU A 196 22.51 -35.74 50.00
C GLU A 196 22.89 -35.17 48.63
N SER A 197 23.65 -35.91 47.81
CA SER A 197 24.02 -35.48 46.47
C SER A 197 22.90 -35.61 45.41
N LEU A 198 21.88 -36.43 45.69
CA LEU A 198 20.70 -36.64 44.83
C LEU A 198 19.51 -35.77 45.22
N ASN A 199 19.39 -35.46 46.51
CA ASN A 199 18.25 -34.79 47.09
C ASN A 199 18.34 -33.27 46.92
N ASP A 200 19.11 -32.80 45.94
CA ASP A 200 19.30 -31.38 45.76
C ASP A 200 18.04 -30.79 45.15
N GLN A 201 17.17 -30.30 46.02
CA GLN A 201 16.10 -29.36 45.70
C GLN A 201 16.67 -28.19 44.88
N ALA A 202 17.97 -27.89 45.02
CA ALA A 202 18.70 -26.94 44.20
C ALA A 202 18.77 -27.31 42.71
N ASP A 203 18.97 -28.58 42.32
CA ASP A 203 19.04 -28.98 40.90
C ASP A 203 17.70 -28.72 40.19
N TRP A 204 16.60 -29.09 40.86
CA TRP A 204 15.26 -28.83 40.34
C TRP A 204 14.91 -27.35 40.39
N LEU A 205 15.34 -26.62 41.41
CA LEU A 205 15.15 -25.17 41.48
C LEU A 205 15.92 -24.45 40.37
N LEU A 206 17.15 -24.90 40.08
CA LEU A 206 17.99 -24.39 39.00
C LEU A 206 17.33 -24.68 37.64
N PHE A 207 16.85 -25.91 37.43
CA PHE A 207 16.07 -26.27 36.25
C PHE A 207 14.82 -25.39 36.11
N GLU A 208 14.01 -25.28 37.17
CA GLU A 208 12.78 -24.45 37.15
C GLU A 208 13.13 -23.00 36.80
N THR A 209 14.19 -22.44 37.38
CA THR A 209 14.62 -21.05 37.12
C THR A 209 15.06 -20.86 35.66
N HIS A 210 15.91 -21.75 35.15
CA HIS A 210 16.42 -21.71 33.78
C HIS A 210 15.31 -21.95 32.75
N PHE A 211 14.46 -22.95 32.99
CA PHE A 211 13.31 -23.26 32.16
C PHE A 211 12.33 -22.09 32.10
N ASN A 212 11.98 -21.53 33.25
CA ASN A 212 11.03 -20.43 33.34
C ASN A 212 11.52 -19.19 32.61
N SER A 213 12.82 -18.85 32.73
CA SER A 213 13.44 -17.76 31.98
C SER A 213 13.38 -17.99 30.46
N ALA A 214 13.64 -19.21 29.99
CA ALA A 214 13.68 -19.54 28.58
C ALA A 214 12.29 -19.64 27.92
N HIS A 215 11.30 -20.08 28.68
CA HIS A 215 9.93 -20.28 28.22
C HIS A 215 9.00 -19.16 28.66
N GLN A 216 9.46 -17.91 28.59
CA GLN A 216 8.65 -16.70 28.79
C GLN A 216 7.90 -16.65 30.14
N ASN A 217 8.51 -17.13 31.22
CA ASN A 217 7.89 -17.24 32.54
C ASN A 217 6.70 -18.22 32.59
N PHE A 218 6.74 -19.29 31.80
CA PHE A 218 5.71 -20.33 31.73
C PHE A 218 5.26 -20.85 33.10
N ILE A 219 6.21 -21.18 34.00
CA ILE A 219 5.90 -21.74 35.32
C ILE A 219 5.09 -20.73 36.14
N ASP A 220 5.49 -19.45 36.10
CA ASP A 220 4.81 -18.38 36.83
C ASP A 220 3.39 -18.16 36.30
N ARG A 221 3.24 -18.09 34.98
CA ARG A 221 1.91 -17.96 34.35
C ARG A 221 1.00 -19.12 34.72
N LEU A 222 1.54 -20.33 34.73
CA LEU A 222 0.77 -21.54 34.99
C LEU A 222 0.37 -21.63 36.48
N ARG A 223 1.23 -21.20 37.41
CA ARG A 223 0.88 -21.04 38.83
C ARG A 223 -0.17 -19.95 39.05
N GLN A 224 -0.08 -18.85 38.31
CA GLN A 224 -1.02 -17.74 38.43
C GLN A 224 -2.42 -18.14 37.96
N GLN A 225 -2.51 -18.88 36.85
CA GLN A 225 -3.79 -19.34 36.30
C GLN A 225 -4.37 -20.54 37.06
N TYR A 226 -3.51 -21.43 37.56
CA TYR A 226 -3.92 -22.67 38.24
C TYR A 226 -3.27 -22.76 39.62
N SER A 227 -3.88 -22.11 40.61
CA SER A 227 -3.35 -22.02 41.98
C SER A 227 -3.27 -23.35 42.74
N ASP A 228 -4.06 -24.36 42.34
CA ASP A 228 -4.03 -25.71 42.93
C ASP A 228 -2.95 -26.62 42.30
N ILE A 229 -2.19 -26.15 41.31
CA ILE A 229 -1.16 -26.98 40.68
C ILE A 229 0.03 -27.23 41.63
N THR A 230 0.44 -28.50 41.75
CA THR A 230 1.57 -28.86 42.62
C THR A 230 2.92 -28.69 41.93
N THR A 231 4.00 -28.58 42.70
CA THR A 231 5.37 -28.53 42.14
C THR A 231 5.68 -29.77 41.29
N GLY A 232 5.19 -30.95 41.69
CA GLY A 232 5.36 -32.19 40.92
C GLY A 232 4.62 -32.16 39.58
N ASP A 233 3.46 -31.51 39.52
CA ASP A 233 2.68 -31.30 38.30
C ASP A 233 3.38 -30.32 37.35
N LEU A 234 3.90 -29.22 37.89
CA LEU A 234 4.67 -28.23 37.12
C LEU A 234 5.89 -28.84 36.45
N ARG A 235 6.64 -29.71 37.16
CA ARG A 235 7.78 -30.42 36.59
C ARG A 235 7.37 -31.26 35.38
N ILE A 236 6.24 -31.97 35.47
CA ILE A 236 5.73 -32.74 34.32
C ILE A 236 5.29 -31.82 33.18
N CYS A 237 4.64 -30.70 33.47
CA CYS A 237 4.29 -29.71 32.44
C CYS A 237 5.53 -29.18 31.71
N CYS A 238 6.62 -28.88 32.44
CA CYS A 238 7.87 -28.44 31.84
C CYS A 238 8.45 -29.52 30.91
N LEU A 239 8.54 -30.77 31.37
CA LEU A 239 9.07 -31.88 30.57
C LEU A 239 8.21 -32.17 29.34
N LEU A 240 6.88 -32.08 29.45
CA LEU A 240 5.97 -32.22 28.30
C LEU A 240 6.12 -31.07 27.29
N ARG A 241 6.32 -29.83 27.77
CA ARG A 241 6.56 -28.67 26.91
C ARG A 241 7.92 -28.74 26.19
N MET A 242 8.89 -29.43 26.77
CA MET A 242 10.15 -29.81 26.10
C MET A 242 9.99 -30.94 25.07
N ASN A 243 8.76 -31.38 24.80
CA ASN A 243 8.44 -32.46 23.87
C ASN A 243 9.03 -33.83 24.24
N LEU A 244 9.27 -34.09 25.53
CA LEU A 244 9.71 -35.41 26.00
C LEU A 244 8.55 -36.40 25.97
N SER A 245 8.83 -37.61 25.50
CA SER A 245 7.87 -38.72 25.50
C SER A 245 7.60 -39.21 26.94
N THR A 246 6.46 -39.88 27.12
CA THR A 246 6.09 -40.45 28.43
C THR A 246 7.13 -41.45 28.95
N LYS A 247 7.80 -42.18 28.05
CA LYS A 247 8.88 -43.12 28.41
C LYS A 247 10.13 -42.39 28.88
N GLU A 248 10.52 -41.30 28.21
CA GLU A 248 11.66 -40.48 28.61
C GLU A 248 11.42 -39.79 29.95
N ILE A 249 10.23 -39.22 30.16
CA ILE A 249 9.84 -38.61 31.44
C ILE A 249 9.88 -39.64 32.57
N ALA A 250 9.37 -40.85 32.34
CA ALA A 250 9.38 -41.93 33.32
C ALA A 250 10.81 -42.33 33.71
N SER A 251 11.70 -42.47 32.72
CA SER A 251 13.13 -42.73 32.94
C SER A 251 13.85 -41.58 33.64
N LEU A 252 13.44 -40.34 33.41
CA LEU A 252 14.06 -39.14 33.98
C LEU A 252 13.65 -38.93 35.44
N LEU A 253 12.39 -39.22 35.76
CA LEU A 253 11.84 -39.09 37.12
C LEU A 253 11.95 -40.36 37.96
N ASN A 254 12.57 -41.41 37.43
CA ASN A 254 12.70 -42.72 38.07
C ASN A 254 11.36 -43.29 38.58
N VAL A 255 10.33 -43.27 37.72
CA VAL A 255 9.00 -43.80 38.03
C VAL A 255 8.48 -44.64 36.87
N SER A 256 7.47 -45.46 37.12
CA SER A 256 6.87 -46.27 36.04
C SER A 256 6.21 -45.38 34.98
N VAL A 257 6.23 -45.83 33.72
CA VAL A 257 5.50 -45.18 32.61
C VAL A 257 4.03 -44.96 32.98
N ARG A 258 3.43 -45.95 33.64
CA ARG A 258 2.05 -45.89 34.13
C ARG A 258 1.82 -44.76 35.15
N ALA A 259 2.78 -44.49 36.02
CA ALA A 259 2.70 -43.37 36.96
C ALA A 259 2.66 -42.02 36.23
N ILE A 260 3.44 -41.85 35.15
CA ILE A 260 3.42 -40.62 34.34
C ILE A 260 2.09 -40.49 33.59
N GLU A 261 1.55 -41.56 33.02
CA GLU A 261 0.23 -41.52 32.36
C GLU A 261 -0.88 -41.08 33.32
N LEU A 262 -0.91 -41.62 34.54
CA LEU A 262 -1.87 -41.22 35.57
C LEU A 262 -1.70 -39.74 35.95
N ARG A 263 -0.47 -39.23 36.05
CA ARG A 263 -0.22 -37.81 36.31
C ARG A 263 -0.67 -36.94 35.14
N ARG A 264 -0.44 -37.34 33.88
CA ARG A 264 -0.96 -36.64 32.69
C ARG A 264 -2.48 -36.56 32.68
N TYR A 265 -3.15 -37.65 33.05
CA TYR A 265 -4.60 -37.66 33.18
C TYR A 265 -5.11 -36.68 34.26
N ARG A 266 -4.46 -36.66 35.44
CA ARG A 266 -4.79 -35.72 36.52
C ARG A 266 -4.54 -34.27 36.10
N LEU A 267 -3.43 -34.01 35.42
CA LEU A 267 -3.09 -32.71 34.84
C LEU A 267 -4.17 -32.22 33.90
N ARG A 268 -4.66 -33.06 32.98
CA ARG A 268 -5.77 -32.68 32.08
C ARG A 268 -7.01 -32.22 32.84
N LYS A 269 -7.39 -32.96 33.89
CA LYS A 269 -8.54 -32.58 34.74
C LYS A 269 -8.30 -31.28 35.49
N ARG A 270 -7.10 -31.08 36.06
CA ARG A 270 -6.73 -29.86 36.79
C ARG A 270 -6.67 -28.62 35.91
N LEU A 271 -6.21 -28.79 34.67
CA LEU A 271 -6.12 -27.72 33.68
C LEU A 271 -7.47 -27.45 32.98
N SER A 272 -8.53 -28.20 33.34
CA SER A 272 -9.85 -28.11 32.75
C SER A 272 -9.85 -28.25 31.23
N LEU A 273 -9.02 -29.16 30.71
CA LEU A 273 -8.91 -29.40 29.27
C LEU A 273 -10.07 -30.26 28.76
N ASP A 274 -10.61 -29.87 27.61
CA ASP A 274 -11.68 -30.62 26.96
C ASP A 274 -11.17 -31.97 26.43
N SER A 275 -12.08 -32.89 26.14
CA SER A 275 -11.72 -34.25 25.71
C SER A 275 -10.88 -34.28 24.44
N ASP A 276 -11.15 -33.37 23.50
CA ASP A 276 -10.46 -33.28 22.20
C ASP A 276 -9.14 -32.50 22.25
N THR A 277 -8.85 -31.75 23.32
CA THR A 277 -7.63 -30.95 23.41
C THR A 277 -6.43 -31.81 23.78
N ASN A 278 -5.37 -31.82 22.96
CA ASN A 278 -4.12 -32.49 23.30
C ASN A 278 -3.37 -31.69 24.39
N LEU A 279 -2.99 -32.37 25.48
CA LEU A 279 -2.27 -31.76 26.59
C LEU A 279 -0.93 -31.14 26.14
N ILE A 280 -0.20 -31.81 25.24
CA ILE A 280 1.11 -31.32 24.78
C ILE A 280 0.92 -30.04 23.95
N ASP A 281 -0.02 -30.06 23.00
CA ASP A 281 -0.30 -28.90 22.15
C ASP A 281 -0.79 -27.70 22.97
N PHE A 282 -1.63 -27.94 23.98
CA PHE A 282 -2.01 -26.90 24.95
C PHE A 282 -0.79 -26.33 25.66
N LEU A 283 0.07 -27.20 26.22
CA LEU A 283 1.25 -26.77 26.96
C LEU A 283 2.32 -26.13 26.08
N MET A 284 2.33 -26.34 24.76
CA MET A 284 3.22 -25.62 23.83
C MET A 284 2.71 -24.21 23.49
N ASN A 285 1.39 -24.04 23.43
CA ASN A 285 0.74 -22.78 23.06
C ASN A 285 0.38 -21.86 24.24
N PHE A 286 0.49 -22.36 25.48
CA PHE A 286 0.30 -21.59 26.73
C PHE A 286 1.43 -20.58 26.98
#